data_AF-A0A2M8ACS2-F1
#
_entry.id   AF-A0A2M8ACS2-F1
#
_cell.length_a   1.000
_cell.length_b   1.000
_cell.length_c   1.000
_cell.angle_alpha   90.00
_cell.angle_beta   90.00
_cell.angle_gamma   90.00
#
_symmetry.space_group_name_H-M   'P 1'
#
loop_
_entity.id
_entity.type
_entity.pdbx_description
1 polymer ?
#
loop_
_entity_poly.entity_id
_entity_poly.type
_entity_poly.pdbx_seq_one_letter_code
_entity_poly.pdbx_strand_id
1 'polypeptide(L)'
;MLKKFVITGPESTGKSTLTKLLAEQYHSIWVKEYAREYLEKLNRPYQLEDILLMAKEQLQQEQRAESITLKYLFLDTDLTVFKVWLSEKYSQEVVWVEEEIKNSKNKIFFLCDIDIPWQPDPLREYPRLSDRTRLFNEYKKLLEKYRLTYHIISGDITSRLKKCKEIINNTI
;
A
#
# COMPACT_ATOMS: atom_id res chain seq x y z
N MET A 1 -13.47 -18.13 -2.60
CA MET A 1 -12.34 -17.53 -3.33
C MET A 1 -11.71 -16.46 -2.44
N LEU A 2 -10.38 -16.45 -2.34
CA LEU A 2 -9.61 -15.47 -1.57
C LEU A 2 -9.86 -14.04 -2.10
N LYS A 3 -10.13 -13.09 -1.20
CA LYS A 3 -10.19 -11.65 -1.52
C LYS A 3 -9.00 -10.95 -0.89
N LYS A 4 -8.34 -10.09 -1.67
CA LYS A 4 -7.15 -9.34 -1.26
C LYS A 4 -7.49 -7.87 -1.11
N PHE A 5 -7.18 -7.30 0.04
CA PHE A 5 -7.40 -5.90 0.35
C PHE A 5 -6.04 -5.22 0.56
N VAL A 6 -5.69 -4.29 -0.33
CA VAL A 6 -4.45 -3.52 -0.23
C VAL A 6 -4.74 -2.18 0.40
N ILE A 7 -4.02 -1.85 1.46
CA ILE A 7 -4.07 -0.52 2.05
C ILE A 7 -2.90 0.26 1.44
N THR A 8 -3.20 1.27 0.62
CA THR A 8 -2.20 2.02 -0.16
C THR A 8 -2.37 3.54 0.04
N GLY A 9 -1.43 4.32 -0.49
CA GLY A 9 -1.44 5.78 -0.43
C GLY A 9 -0.17 6.39 0.16
N PRO A 10 -0.12 7.73 0.29
CA PRO A 10 1.06 8.45 0.74
C PRO A 10 1.54 8.02 2.12
N GLU A 11 2.77 8.40 2.43
CA GLU A 11 3.33 8.25 3.76
C GLU A 11 2.52 8.97 4.86
N SER A 12 2.58 8.44 6.08
CA SER A 12 1.87 8.99 7.25
C SER A 12 0.36 9.18 7.05
N THR A 13 -0.31 8.14 6.53
CA THR A 13 -1.77 8.11 6.30
C THR A 13 -2.49 6.98 7.06
N GLY A 14 -1.81 6.35 8.04
CA GLY A 14 -2.41 5.35 8.92
C GLY A 14 -2.51 3.92 8.35
N LYS A 15 -1.84 3.65 7.22
CA LYS A 15 -1.92 2.37 6.49
C LYS A 15 -1.63 1.14 7.35
N SER A 16 -0.49 1.12 8.03
CA SER A 16 -0.07 -0.03 8.84
C SER A 16 -1.03 -0.31 9.99
N THR A 17 -1.48 0.73 10.69
CA THR A 17 -2.47 0.61 11.76
C THR A 17 -3.79 0.07 11.22
N LEU A 18 -4.29 0.60 10.11
CA LEU A 18 -5.54 0.16 9.50
C LEU A 18 -5.47 -1.28 9.01
N THR A 19 -4.36 -1.68 8.37
CA THR A 19 -4.14 -3.05 7.90
C THR A 19 -4.17 -4.05 9.05
N LYS A 20 -3.42 -3.76 10.13
CA LYS A 20 -3.38 -4.61 11.32
C LYS A 20 -4.77 -4.76 11.95
N LEU A 21 -5.48 -3.64 12.14
CA LEU A 21 -6.83 -3.68 12.72
C LEU A 21 -7.80 -4.49 11.87
N LEU A 22 -7.76 -4.35 10.54
CA LEU A 22 -8.61 -5.16 9.65
C LEU A 22 -8.30 -6.66 9.76
N ALA A 23 -7.03 -7.04 9.77
CA ALA A 23 -6.63 -8.43 9.95
C ALA A 23 -7.12 -9.01 11.28
N GLU A 24 -7.00 -8.26 12.38
CA GLU A 24 -7.52 -8.63 13.70
C GLU A 24 -9.06 -8.80 13.69
N GLN A 25 -9.79 -7.85 13.10
CA GLN A 25 -11.25 -7.88 13.03
C GLN A 25 -11.80 -9.06 12.23
N TYR A 26 -11.08 -9.50 11.20
CA TYR A 26 -11.50 -10.59 10.33
C TYR A 26 -10.80 -11.92 10.64
N HIS A 27 -10.07 -12.00 11.76
CA HIS A 27 -9.29 -13.17 12.18
C HIS A 27 -8.44 -13.75 11.04
N SER A 28 -7.73 -12.86 10.35
CA SER A 28 -6.88 -13.24 9.23
C SER A 28 -5.47 -12.69 9.37
N ILE A 29 -4.60 -13.06 8.43
CA ILE A 29 -3.23 -12.60 8.37
C ILE A 29 -3.11 -11.30 7.57
N TRP A 30 -2.00 -10.61 7.77
CA TRP A 30 -1.59 -9.48 6.96
C TRP A 30 -0.11 -9.52 6.61
N VAL A 31 0.24 -8.90 5.50
CA VAL A 31 1.63 -8.68 5.07
C VAL A 31 2.03 -7.26 5.41
N LYS A 32 3.18 -7.09 6.07
CA LYS A 32 3.74 -5.79 6.44
C LYS A 32 4.35 -5.07 5.22
N GLU A 33 4.51 -3.76 5.31
CA GLU A 33 5.33 -2.98 4.38
C GLU A 33 6.81 -3.38 4.56
N TYR A 34 7.36 -4.12 3.60
CA TYR A 34 8.73 -4.60 3.64
C TYR A 34 9.75 -3.46 3.53
N ALA A 35 9.39 -2.36 2.87
CA ALA A 35 10.27 -1.20 2.73
C ALA A 35 10.73 -0.66 4.09
N ARG A 36 9.85 -0.64 5.10
CA ARG A 36 10.23 -0.24 6.45
C ARG A 36 11.28 -1.17 7.05
N GLU A 37 11.06 -2.48 6.99
CA GLU A 37 12.02 -3.47 7.52
C GLU A 37 13.39 -3.35 6.85
N TYR A 38 13.42 -3.14 5.54
CA TYR A 38 14.65 -3.02 4.78
C TYR A 38 15.40 -1.73 5.13
N LEU A 39 14.71 -0.59 5.11
CA LEU A 39 15.31 0.72 5.32
C LEU A 39 15.79 0.93 6.77
N GLU A 40 15.13 0.35 7.77
CA GLU A 40 15.59 0.39 9.17
C GLU A 40 16.95 -0.30 9.36
N LYS A 41 17.31 -1.25 8.49
CA LYS A 41 18.59 -1.98 8.52
C LYS A 41 19.64 -1.35 7.58
N LEU A 42 19.23 -0.42 6.72
CA LEU A 42 20.09 0.16 5.70
C LEU A 42 20.88 1.34 6.28
N ASN A 43 22.19 1.17 6.41
CA ASN A 43 23.09 2.20 6.98
C ASN A 43 23.61 3.22 5.96
N ARG A 44 22.92 3.37 4.82
CA ARG A 44 23.22 4.32 3.75
C ARG A 44 21.93 4.81 3.11
N PRO A 45 21.94 5.93 2.36
CA PRO A 45 20.81 6.27 1.50
C PRO A 45 20.48 5.11 0.55
N TYR A 46 19.19 4.85 0.36
CA TYR A 46 18.73 3.84 -0.59
C TYR A 46 18.95 4.32 -2.04
N GLN A 47 19.07 3.35 -2.93
CA GLN A 47 19.31 3.49 -4.36
C GLN A 47 18.19 2.80 -5.14
N LEU A 48 18.19 2.97 -6.46
CA LEU A 48 17.19 2.40 -7.35
C LEU A 48 17.11 0.87 -7.19
N GLU A 49 18.25 0.20 -7.05
CA GLU A 49 18.36 -1.24 -6.90
C GLU A 49 17.71 -1.73 -5.60
N ASP A 50 17.78 -0.93 -4.53
CA ASP A 50 17.14 -1.26 -3.26
C ASP A 50 15.61 -1.23 -3.41
N ILE A 51 15.06 -0.26 -4.14
CA ILE A 51 13.63 -0.21 -4.44
C ILE A 51 13.18 -1.47 -5.18
N LEU A 52 13.95 -1.92 -6.17
CA LEU A 52 13.62 -3.13 -6.93
C LEU A 52 13.69 -4.40 -6.09
N LEU A 53 14.67 -4.48 -5.20
CA LEU A 53 14.79 -5.58 -4.25
C LEU A 53 13.58 -5.60 -3.30
N MET A 54 13.26 -4.46 -2.70
CA MET A 54 12.12 -4.33 -1.79
C MET A 54 10.80 -4.66 -2.49
N ALA A 55 10.60 -4.20 -3.73
CA ALA A 55 9.43 -4.51 -4.54
C ALA A 55 9.29 -6.01 -4.79
N LYS A 56 10.40 -6.67 -5.16
CA LYS A 56 10.41 -8.11 -5.43
C LYS A 56 10.11 -8.91 -4.16
N GLU A 57 10.65 -8.52 -3.02
CA GLU A 57 10.38 -9.21 -1.75
C GLU A 57 8.94 -8.97 -1.27
N GLN A 58 8.40 -7.75 -1.41
CA GLN A 58 6.98 -7.48 -1.10
C GLN A 58 6.05 -8.40 -1.91
N LEU A 59 6.31 -8.56 -3.20
CA LEU A 59 5.53 -9.46 -4.07
C LEU A 59 5.63 -10.92 -3.61
N GLN A 60 6.83 -11.38 -3.24
CA GLN A 60 7.01 -12.74 -2.73
C GLN A 60 6.29 -12.96 -1.39
N GLN A 61 6.31 -11.98 -0.49
CA GLN A 61 5.59 -12.06 0.78
C GLN A 61 4.08 -12.11 0.57
N GLU A 62 3.55 -11.31 -0.37
CA GLU A 62 2.16 -11.40 -0.80
C GLU A 62 1.83 -12.82 -1.30
N GLN A 63 2.60 -13.36 -2.24
CA GLN A 63 2.37 -14.70 -2.81
C GLN A 63 2.42 -15.82 -1.77
N ARG A 64 3.37 -15.75 -0.81
CA ARG A 64 3.45 -16.70 0.30
C ARG A 64 2.20 -16.61 1.18
N ALA A 65 1.76 -15.40 1.52
CA ALA A 65 0.56 -15.19 2.34
C ALA A 65 -0.71 -15.67 1.62
N GLU A 66 -0.82 -15.48 0.30
CA GLU A 66 -1.94 -16.01 -0.49
C GLU A 66 -2.08 -17.53 -0.38
N SER A 67 -0.97 -18.26 -0.41
CA SER A 67 -0.98 -19.73 -0.37
C SER A 67 -1.51 -20.33 0.94
N ILE A 68 -1.49 -19.55 2.02
CA ILE A 68 -1.91 -19.98 3.37
C ILE A 68 -3.19 -19.30 3.85
N THR A 69 -3.80 -18.42 3.04
CA THR A 69 -4.98 -17.64 3.43
C THR A 69 -6.24 -18.17 2.77
N LEU A 70 -7.29 -18.43 3.57
CA LEU A 70 -8.52 -19.02 3.07
C LEU A 70 -9.50 -18.00 2.45
N LYS A 71 -9.74 -16.88 3.15
CA LYS A 71 -10.86 -15.97 2.82
C LYS A 71 -10.43 -14.54 2.52
N TYR A 72 -9.70 -13.91 3.43
CA TYR A 72 -9.34 -12.50 3.33
C TYR A 72 -7.85 -12.31 3.58
N LEU A 73 -7.13 -11.64 2.68
CA LEU A 73 -5.75 -11.24 2.90
C LEU A 73 -5.66 -9.72 2.93
N PHE A 74 -4.99 -9.18 3.95
CA PHE A 74 -4.75 -7.75 4.08
C PHE A 74 -3.28 -7.43 3.81
N LEU A 75 -3.03 -6.41 2.99
CA LEU A 75 -1.68 -6.04 2.54
C LEU A 75 -1.41 -4.60 2.95
N ASP A 76 -0.43 -4.40 3.84
CA ASP A 76 0.10 -3.08 4.16
C ASP A 76 1.03 -2.70 3.01
N THR A 77 0.45 -1.99 2.03
CA THR A 77 1.03 -1.68 0.72
C THR A 77 1.17 -2.87 -0.23
N ASP A 78 1.48 -2.56 -1.49
CA ASP A 78 1.91 -3.52 -2.52
C ASP A 78 2.82 -2.81 -3.55
N LEU A 79 3.02 -3.43 -4.72
CA LEU A 79 3.82 -2.87 -5.81
C LEU A 79 3.40 -1.46 -6.27
N THR A 80 2.17 -1.03 -5.99
CA THR A 80 1.73 0.35 -6.30
C THR A 80 2.58 1.40 -5.61
N VAL A 81 3.01 1.16 -4.37
CA VAL A 81 3.92 2.06 -3.63
C VAL A 81 5.27 2.12 -4.32
N PHE A 82 5.84 0.97 -4.67
CA PHE A 82 7.14 0.92 -5.35
C PHE A 82 7.10 1.60 -6.73
N LYS A 83 6.04 1.44 -7.53
CA LYS A 83 5.90 2.16 -8.80
C LYS A 83 5.88 3.67 -8.61
N VAL A 84 5.17 4.18 -7.59
CA VAL A 84 5.17 5.62 -7.29
C VAL A 84 6.57 6.09 -6.90
N TRP A 85 7.28 5.38 -6.02
CA TRP A 85 8.63 5.76 -5.59
C TRP A 85 9.69 5.67 -6.69
N LEU A 86 9.62 4.67 -7.58
CA LEU A 86 10.47 4.58 -8.77
C LEU A 86 10.34 5.83 -9.66
N SER A 87 9.10 6.28 -9.87
CA SER A 87 8.83 7.49 -10.63
C SER A 87 9.28 8.75 -9.87
N GLU A 88 8.96 8.84 -8.58
CA GLU A 88 9.20 10.03 -7.76
C GLU A 88 10.69 10.34 -7.57
N LYS A 89 11.49 9.31 -7.26
CA LYS A 89 12.89 9.48 -6.86
C LYS A 89 13.87 9.35 -8.02
N TYR A 90 13.50 8.56 -9.03
CA TYR A 90 14.42 8.15 -10.09
C TYR A 90 13.87 8.37 -11.49
N SER A 91 12.64 8.88 -11.64
CA SER A 91 11.98 9.02 -12.95
C SER A 91 12.01 7.72 -13.77
N GLN A 92 11.96 6.57 -13.09
CA GLN A 92 12.17 5.26 -13.70
C GLN A 92 10.86 4.50 -13.88
N GLU A 93 10.72 3.88 -15.05
CA GLU A 93 9.69 2.87 -15.33
C GLU A 93 10.31 1.49 -15.40
N VAL A 94 9.63 0.50 -14.81
CA VAL A 94 10.13 -0.87 -14.72
C VAL A 94 9.03 -1.82 -15.17
N VAL A 95 9.27 -2.47 -16.31
CA VAL A 95 8.27 -3.25 -17.05
C VAL A 95 7.60 -4.30 -16.17
N TRP A 96 8.38 -5.12 -15.45
CA TRP A 96 7.81 -6.20 -14.63
C TRP A 96 6.94 -5.66 -13.49
N VAL A 97 7.29 -4.50 -12.89
CA VAL A 97 6.46 -3.88 -11.84
C VAL A 97 5.12 -3.45 -12.43
N GLU A 98 5.13 -2.86 -13.62
CA GLU A 98 3.90 -2.44 -14.29
C GLU A 98 3.01 -3.61 -14.71
N GLU A 99 3.61 -4.68 -15.22
CA GLU A 99 2.89 -5.90 -15.62
C GLU A 99 2.20 -6.55 -14.41
N GLU A 100 2.90 -6.67 -13.29
CA GLU A 100 2.32 -7.22 -12.05
C GLU A 100 1.16 -6.35 -11.52
N ILE A 101 1.30 -5.02 -11.50
CA ILE A 101 0.22 -4.12 -11.09
C ILE A 101 -0.98 -4.21 -12.05
N LYS A 102 -0.73 -4.24 -13.36
CA LYS A 102 -1.79 -4.35 -14.37
C LYS A 102 -2.59 -5.64 -14.22
N ASN A 103 -1.92 -6.74 -13.85
CA ASN A 103 -2.51 -8.06 -13.69
C ASN A 103 -3.17 -8.29 -12.33
N SER A 104 -3.00 -7.37 -11.35
CA SER A 104 -3.53 -7.52 -9.99
C SER A 104 -5.02 -7.16 -9.84
N LYS A 105 -5.85 -7.58 -10.81
CA LYS A 105 -7.29 -7.27 -10.90
C LYS A 105 -8.16 -7.90 -9.81
N ASN A 106 -7.62 -8.90 -9.11
CA ASN A 106 -8.27 -9.60 -8.01
C ASN A 106 -8.12 -8.89 -6.65
N LYS A 107 -7.51 -7.69 -6.62
CA LYS A 107 -7.31 -6.87 -5.43
C LYS A 107 -8.34 -5.75 -5.34
N ILE A 108 -8.71 -5.38 -4.11
CA ILE A 108 -9.45 -4.17 -3.79
C ILE A 108 -8.53 -3.23 -3.01
N PHE A 109 -8.39 -2.00 -3.47
CA PHE A 109 -7.47 -1.01 -2.90
C PHE A 109 -8.20 -0.02 -2.00
N PHE A 110 -7.71 0.15 -0.78
CA PHE A 110 -8.10 1.20 0.15
C PHE A 110 -7.04 2.31 0.07
N LEU A 111 -7.32 3.31 -0.76
CA LEU A 111 -6.46 4.47 -0.93
C LEU A 111 -6.67 5.43 0.24
N CYS A 112 -5.72 5.45 1.17
CA CYS A 112 -5.77 6.27 2.36
C CYS A 112 -5.51 7.75 2.01
N ASP A 113 -6.45 8.61 2.43
CA ASP A 113 -6.38 10.05 2.27
C ASP A 113 -5.33 10.69 3.20
N ILE A 114 -4.99 11.95 2.94
CA ILE A 114 -3.94 12.73 3.64
C ILE A 114 -4.48 13.63 4.75
N ASP A 115 -5.73 13.41 5.15
CA ASP A 115 -6.49 14.20 6.12
C ASP A 115 -6.13 13.92 7.59
N ILE A 116 -5.19 13.02 7.84
CA ILE A 116 -4.55 12.88 9.15
C ILE A 116 -3.22 13.68 9.21
N PRO A 117 -2.83 14.20 10.38
CA PRO A 117 -1.56 14.89 10.55
C PRO A 117 -0.38 14.00 10.13
N TRP A 118 0.55 14.59 9.37
CA TRP A 118 1.81 13.92 9.08
C TRP A 118 2.64 13.82 10.36
N GLN A 119 3.22 12.66 10.62
CA GLN A 119 4.06 12.42 11.79
C GLN A 119 5.53 12.31 11.38
N PRO A 120 6.44 13.01 12.10
CA PRO A 120 7.88 12.87 11.91
C PRO A 120 8.32 11.44 12.16
N ASP A 121 9.06 10.88 11.20
CA ASP A 121 9.72 9.58 11.30
C ASP A 121 10.96 9.63 10.38
N PRO A 122 12.10 9.03 10.78
CA PRO A 122 13.36 9.15 10.03
C PRO A 122 13.32 8.66 8.59
N LEU A 123 12.34 7.82 8.23
CA LEU A 123 12.16 7.26 6.89
C LEU A 123 11.18 8.07 6.02
N ARG A 124 10.61 9.16 6.55
CA ARG A 124 9.61 9.96 5.85
C ARG A 124 10.25 11.14 5.15
N GLU A 125 9.87 11.38 3.89
CA GLU A 125 10.58 12.33 3.01
C GLU A 125 9.80 13.58 2.62
N TYR A 126 8.47 13.52 2.64
CA TYR A 126 7.60 14.52 2.00
C TYR A 126 6.51 15.05 2.97
N PRO A 127 6.89 15.84 4.00
CA PRO A 127 5.96 16.33 5.02
C PRO A 127 5.00 17.42 4.53
N ARG A 128 5.37 18.20 3.50
CA ARG A 128 4.59 19.36 3.06
C ARG A 128 3.26 18.91 2.46
N LEU A 129 2.19 19.66 2.76
CA LEU A 129 0.85 19.36 2.23
C LEU A 129 0.85 19.24 0.70
N SER A 130 1.57 20.11 -0.01
CA SER A 130 1.69 20.06 -1.47
C SER A 130 2.28 18.74 -1.98
N ASP A 131 3.30 18.22 -1.30
CA ASP A 131 3.93 16.94 -1.68
C ASP A 131 2.99 15.77 -1.36
N ARG A 132 2.31 15.80 -0.21
CA ARG A 132 1.31 14.79 0.17
C ARG A 132 0.14 14.75 -0.82
N THR A 133 -0.38 15.91 -1.23
CA THR A 133 -1.45 16.02 -2.24
C THR A 133 -0.99 15.49 -3.60
N ARG A 134 0.22 15.84 -4.02
CA ARG A 134 0.81 15.36 -5.27
C ARG A 134 0.95 13.83 -5.26
N LEU A 135 1.56 13.27 -4.22
CA LEU A 135 1.71 11.82 -4.07
C LEU A 135 0.34 11.12 -4.06
N PHE A 136 -0.64 11.63 -3.30
CA PHE A 136 -2.00 11.06 -3.28
C PHE A 136 -2.60 10.97 -4.69
N ASN A 137 -2.43 12.04 -5.48
CA ASN A 137 -2.91 12.07 -6.86
C ASN A 137 -2.16 11.09 -7.76
N GLU A 138 -0.86 10.87 -7.55
CA GLU A 138 -0.11 9.83 -8.30
C GLU A 138 -0.60 8.42 -7.98
N TYR A 139 -0.88 8.11 -6.70
CA TYR A 139 -1.52 6.84 -6.33
C TYR A 139 -2.90 6.70 -6.99
N LYS A 140 -3.74 7.74 -6.95
CA LYS A 140 -5.08 7.71 -7.57
C LYS A 140 -5.00 7.49 -9.08
N LYS A 141 -4.16 8.26 -9.77
CA LYS A 141 -3.93 8.13 -11.22
C LYS A 141 -3.44 6.73 -11.59
N LEU A 142 -2.55 6.15 -10.79
CA LEU A 142 -2.03 4.80 -11.00
C LEU A 142 -3.16 3.75 -10.97
N LEU A 143 -4.00 3.81 -9.94
CA LEU A 143 -5.15 2.89 -9.78
C LEU A 143 -6.16 3.06 -10.92
N GLU A 144 -6.40 4.29 -11.36
CA GLU A 144 -7.28 4.62 -12.50
C GLU A 144 -6.69 4.15 -13.84
N LYS A 145 -5.40 4.43 -14.10
CA LYS A 145 -4.65 4.02 -15.30
C LYS A 145 -4.78 2.53 -15.52
N TYR A 146 -4.55 1.74 -14.47
CA TYR A 146 -4.64 0.29 -14.54
C TYR A 146 -6.04 -0.23 -14.24
N ARG A 147 -7.09 0.60 -14.12
CA ARG A 147 -8.48 0.19 -13.85
C ARG A 147 -8.58 -0.81 -12.70
N LEU A 148 -7.95 -0.50 -11.58
CA LEU A 148 -7.97 -1.29 -10.36
C LEU A 148 -9.16 -0.87 -9.50
N THR A 149 -9.80 -1.82 -8.82
CA THR A 149 -10.94 -1.52 -7.93
C THR A 149 -10.43 -0.82 -6.69
N TYR A 150 -10.82 0.42 -6.44
CA TYR A 150 -10.36 1.16 -5.28
C TYR A 150 -11.45 2.01 -4.62
N HIS A 151 -11.23 2.32 -3.34
CA HIS A 151 -12.05 3.22 -2.55
C HIS A 151 -11.13 4.19 -1.79
N ILE A 152 -11.48 5.48 -1.81
CA ILE A 152 -10.80 6.50 -1.00
C ILE A 152 -11.27 6.36 0.45
N ILE A 153 -10.32 6.26 1.37
CA ILE A 153 -10.55 6.06 2.80
C ILE A 153 -10.03 7.28 3.55
N SER A 154 -10.94 8.04 4.16
CA SER A 154 -10.69 9.31 4.85
C SER A 154 -11.26 9.24 6.27
N GLY A 155 -10.87 10.18 7.13
CA GLY A 155 -11.25 10.31 8.53
C GLY A 155 -10.18 9.78 9.49
N ASP A 156 -10.54 9.73 10.77
CA ASP A 156 -9.72 9.09 11.80
C ASP A 156 -9.71 7.56 11.65
N ILE A 157 -8.87 6.89 12.45
CA ILE A 157 -8.71 5.42 12.35
C ILE A 157 -10.02 4.66 12.55
N THR A 158 -10.90 5.16 13.43
CA THR A 158 -12.21 4.56 13.72
C THR A 158 -13.13 4.65 12.49
N SER A 159 -13.21 5.82 11.88
CA SER A 159 -14.01 6.09 10.68
C SER A 159 -13.51 5.30 9.49
N ARG A 160 -12.19 5.24 9.30
CA ARG A 160 -11.54 4.45 8.25
C ARG A 160 -11.83 2.96 8.40
N LEU A 161 -11.66 2.42 9.61
CA LEU A 161 -11.97 1.02 9.90
C LEU A 161 -13.43 0.69 9.61
N LYS A 162 -14.36 1.54 10.05
CA LYS A 162 -15.79 1.39 9.78
C LYS A 162 -16.07 1.34 8.27
N LYS A 163 -15.56 2.30 7.50
CA LYS A 163 -15.75 2.37 6.05
C LYS A 163 -15.18 1.15 5.32
N CYS A 164 -13.99 0.70 5.70
CA CYS A 164 -13.41 -0.52 5.13
C CYS A 164 -14.27 -1.75 5.43
N LYS A 165 -14.79 -1.89 6.66
CA LYS A 165 -15.68 -3.00 7.03
C LYS A 165 -16.98 -3.00 6.20
N GLU A 166 -17.59 -1.83 5.99
CA GLU A 166 -18.77 -1.70 5.14
C GLU A 166 -18.49 -2.18 3.71
N ILE A 167 -17.37 -1.76 3.12
CA ILE A 167 -16.97 -2.18 1.76
C ILE A 167 -16.70 -3.69 1.71
N ILE A 168 -15.93 -4.23 2.67
CA ILE A 168 -15.61 -5.66 2.72
C ILE A 168 -16.90 -6.49 2.82
N ASN A 169 -17.83 -6.08 3.68
CA ASN A 169 -19.10 -6.78 3.88
C ASN A 169 -20.01 -6.72 2.65
N ASN A 170 -20.02 -5.61 1.91
CA ASN A 170 -20.77 -5.47 0.66
C ASN A 170 -20.12 -6.19 -0.53
N THR A 171 -18.87 -6.63 -0.38
CA THR A 171 -18.20 -7.45 -1.38
C THR A 171 -18.57 -8.93 -1.22
N ILE A 172 -19.15 -9.35 -0.08
CA ILE A 172 -19.45 -10.75 0.27
C ILE A 172 -20.49 -11.34 -0.68
#